data_AF-A0A2P5M1A6-F1
#
_entry.id   AF-A0A2P5M1A6-F1
#
_cell.length_a   1.000
_cell.length_b   1.000
_cell.length_c   1.000
_cell.angle_alpha   90.00
_cell.angle_beta   90.00
_cell.angle_gamma   90.00
#
_symmetry.space_group_name_H-M   'P 1'
#
loop_
_entity.id
_entity.type
_entity.pdbx_description
1 polymer ?
#
loop_
_entity_poly.entity_id
_entity_poly.type
_entity_poly.pdbx_seq_one_letter_code
_entity_poly.pdbx_strand_id
1 'polypeptide(L)'
;MITLNHQQRINTLYIAALATVVLAPDLVLEISEELLHHALESCHVLFECIESTLDHLIEHLFETDLRSTQIIVFYIMVAMAATIAYFVWRGLRNLYLKLTCAIKNTWLDGKNRLGEFWNHQSLFGKVKLFSLANLGLSCLFLLAF
;
A
#
# COMPACT_ATOMS: atom_id res chain seq x y z
N MET A 1 -23.50 26.93 -0.43
CA MET A 1 -22.56 26.27 -1.36
C MET A 1 -21.24 26.09 -0.60
N ILE A 2 -21.06 24.93 0.05
CA ILE A 2 -19.91 24.69 0.95
C ILE A 2 -18.73 24.29 0.07
N THR A 3 -17.75 25.18 -0.08
CA THR A 3 -16.46 24.88 -0.68
C THR A 3 -15.68 23.98 0.27
N LEU A 4 -15.90 22.66 0.15
CA LEU A 4 -15.15 21.65 0.90
C LEU A 4 -13.65 21.79 0.59
N ASN A 5 -12.90 22.18 1.62
CA ASN A 5 -11.45 22.39 1.53
C ASN A 5 -10.78 21.06 1.15
N HIS A 6 -9.75 21.09 0.30
CA HIS A 6 -9.09 19.88 -0.24
C HIS A 6 -8.70 18.87 0.86
N GLN A 7 -8.26 19.41 2.01
CA GLN A 7 -7.91 18.62 3.20
C GLN A 7 -9.08 17.83 3.79
N GLN A 8 -10.30 18.39 3.78
CA GLN A 8 -11.48 17.71 4.32
C GLN A 8 -11.92 16.56 3.41
N ARG A 9 -11.83 16.70 2.08
CA ARG A 9 -12.13 15.61 1.14
C ARG A 9 -11.19 14.43 1.34
N ILE A 10 -9.90 14.70 1.49
CA ILE A 10 -8.89 13.68 1.76
C ILE A 10 -9.17 12.96 3.09
N ASN A 11 -9.47 13.71 4.17
CA ASN A 11 -9.77 13.09 5.46
C ASN A 11 -11.05 12.24 5.42
N THR A 12 -12.10 12.69 4.72
CA THR A 12 -13.32 11.89 4.54
C THR A 12 -13.04 10.60 3.79
N LEU A 13 -12.20 10.65 2.74
CA LEU A 13 -11.78 9.45 2.02
C LEU A 13 -10.97 8.50 2.90
N TYR A 14 -10.05 9.00 3.73
CA TYR A 14 -9.29 8.17 4.67
C TYR A 14 -10.19 7.49 5.71
N ILE A 15 -11.15 8.22 6.28
CA ILE A 15 -12.07 7.68 7.26
C ILE A 15 -12.99 6.64 6.62
N ALA A 16 -13.50 6.91 5.41
CA ALA A 16 -14.30 5.96 4.67
C ALA A 16 -13.51 4.69 4.33
N ALA A 17 -12.27 4.82 3.86
CA ALA A 17 -11.39 3.68 3.57
C ALA A 17 -11.11 2.86 4.83
N LEU A 18 -10.79 3.52 5.96
CA LEU A 18 -10.57 2.85 7.25
C LEU A 18 -11.84 2.12 7.71
N ALA A 19 -13.00 2.76 7.59
CA ALA A 19 -14.29 2.15 7.94
C ALA A 19 -14.58 0.92 7.07
N THR A 20 -14.32 0.98 5.76
CA THR A 20 -14.47 -0.17 4.86
C THR A 20 -13.57 -1.34 5.26
N VAL A 21 -12.30 -1.08 5.61
CA VAL A 21 -11.37 -2.12 6.07
C VAL A 21 -11.87 -2.79 7.36
N VAL A 22 -12.48 -2.04 8.27
CA VAL A 22 -12.98 -2.57 9.55
C VAL A 22 -14.34 -3.29 9.39
N LEU A 23 -15.24 -2.74 8.57
CA LEU A 23 -16.61 -3.26 8.41
C LEU A 23 -16.71 -4.41 7.42
N ALA A 24 -15.81 -4.48 6.43
CA ALA A 24 -15.80 -5.48 5.38
C ALA A 24 -14.36 -5.92 5.04
N PRO A 25 -13.64 -6.54 5.99
CA PRO A 25 -12.26 -6.98 5.78
C PRO A 25 -12.16 -8.00 4.64
N ASP A 26 -13.13 -8.90 4.51
CA ASP A 26 -13.15 -9.93 3.47
C ASP A 26 -13.17 -9.31 2.06
N LEU A 27 -14.00 -8.28 1.83
CA LEU A 27 -14.09 -7.58 0.55
C LEU A 27 -12.76 -6.90 0.18
N VAL A 28 -12.07 -6.33 1.17
CA VAL A 28 -10.78 -5.67 0.92
C VAL A 28 -9.71 -6.69 0.57
N LEU A 29 -9.70 -7.85 1.25
CA LEU A 29 -8.77 -8.93 0.95
C LEU A 29 -9.05 -9.54 -0.42
N GLU A 30 -10.30 -9.83 -0.75
CA GLU A 30 -10.72 -10.37 -2.05
C GLU A 30 -10.28 -9.47 -3.21
N ILE A 31 -10.59 -8.18 -3.16
CA ILE A 31 -10.16 -7.21 -4.20
C ILE A 31 -8.63 -7.13 -4.27
N SER A 32 -7.93 -7.22 -3.13
CA SER A 32 -6.47 -7.19 -3.09
C SER A 32 -5.85 -8.44 -3.72
N GLU A 33 -6.44 -9.61 -3.48
CA GLU A 33 -6.02 -10.89 -4.03
C GLU A 33 -6.25 -10.94 -5.54
N GLU A 34 -7.43 -10.55 -6.02
CA GLU A 34 -7.73 -10.47 -7.46
C GLU A 34 -6.80 -9.50 -8.18
N LEU A 35 -6.58 -8.31 -7.60
CA LEU A 35 -5.69 -7.32 -8.18
C LEU A 35 -4.25 -7.84 -8.26
N LEU A 36 -3.77 -8.51 -7.21
CA LEU A 36 -2.44 -9.10 -7.17
C LEU A 36 -2.32 -10.24 -8.19
N HIS A 37 -3.34 -11.08 -8.31
CA HIS A 37 -3.39 -12.17 -9.28
C HIS A 37 -3.28 -11.64 -10.71
N HIS A 38 -4.14 -10.70 -11.11
CA HIS A 38 -4.11 -10.12 -12.44
C HIS A 38 -2.82 -9.35 -12.73
N ALA A 39 -2.24 -8.69 -11.74
CA ALA A 39 -0.96 -8.01 -11.88
C ALA A 39 0.18 -9.02 -12.16
N LEU A 40 0.21 -10.15 -11.45
CA LEU A 40 1.18 -11.21 -11.67
C LEU A 40 0.99 -11.91 -13.01
N GLU A 41 -0.24 -12.22 -13.38
CA GLU A 41 -0.58 -12.81 -14.68
C GLU A 41 -0.15 -11.90 -15.83
N SER A 42 -0.47 -10.60 -15.76
CA SER A 42 -0.03 -9.62 -16.75
C SER A 42 1.49 -9.54 -16.86
N CYS A 43 2.19 -9.61 -15.72
CA CYS A 43 3.65 -9.63 -15.69
C CYS A 43 4.22 -10.89 -16.36
N HIS A 44 3.59 -12.05 -16.15
CA HIS A 44 3.98 -13.31 -16.77
C HIS A 44 3.80 -13.28 -18.29
N VAL A 45 2.65 -12.79 -18.78
CA VAL A 45 2.40 -12.64 -20.23
C VAL A 45 3.41 -11.67 -20.87
N LEU A 46 3.74 -10.58 -20.18
CA LEU A 46 4.79 -9.66 -20.65
C LEU A 46 6.16 -10.33 -20.71
N PHE A 47 6.49 -11.18 -19.73
CA PHE A 47 7.74 -11.94 -19.72
C PHE A 47 7.81 -12.91 -20.91
N GLU A 48 6.76 -13.69 -21.16
CA GLU A 48 6.69 -14.60 -22.32
C GLU A 48 6.83 -13.84 -23.65
N CYS A 49 6.19 -12.68 -23.77
CA CYS A 49 6.29 -11.83 -24.94
C CYS A 49 7.73 -11.33 -25.18
N ILE A 50 8.43 -10.92 -24.11
CA ILE A 50 9.83 -10.52 -24.17
C ILE A 50 10.72 -11.69 -24.56
N GLU A 51 10.53 -12.86 -23.95
CA GLU A 51 11.28 -14.08 -24.25
C GLU A 51 11.15 -14.47 -25.72
N SER A 52 9.93 -14.60 -26.22
CA SER A 52 9.65 -14.95 -27.63
C SER A 52 10.22 -13.92 -28.60
N THR A 53 10.12 -12.63 -28.27
CA THR A 53 10.67 -11.55 -29.11
C THR A 53 12.21 -11.61 -29.15
N LEU A 54 12.86 -11.84 -28.00
CA LEU A 54 14.31 -11.96 -27.91
C LEU A 54 14.83 -13.20 -28.62
N ASP A 55 14.15 -14.33 -28.51
CA ASP A 55 14.52 -15.58 -29.17
C ASP A 55 14.59 -15.39 -30.69
N HIS A 56 13.52 -14.86 -31.29
CA HIS A 56 13.50 -14.56 -32.74
C HIS A 56 14.51 -13.49 -33.16
N LEU A 57 14.71 -12.44 -32.36
CA LEU A 57 15.70 -11.40 -32.66
C LEU A 57 17.12 -11.96 -32.69
N ILE A 58 17.48 -12.78 -31.70
CA ILE A 58 18.84 -13.31 -31.58
C ILE A 58 19.09 -14.38 -32.63
N GLU A 59 18.12 -15.27 -32.88
CA GLU A 59 18.20 -16.27 -33.95
C GLU A 59 18.45 -15.59 -35.31
N HIS A 60 17.71 -14.53 -35.63
CA HIS A 60 17.84 -13.83 -36.90
C HIS A 60 19.12 -12.98 -37.01
N LEU A 61 19.55 -12.34 -35.92
CA LEU A 61 20.74 -11.47 -35.94
C LEU A 61 22.06 -12.25 -35.96
N PHE A 62 22.09 -13.44 -35.34
CA PHE A 62 23.32 -14.20 -35.17
C PHE A 62 23.37 -15.50 -35.97
N GLU A 63 22.32 -15.84 -36.73
CA GLU A 63 22.18 -17.13 -37.45
C GLU A 63 22.62 -18.30 -36.57
N THR A 64 22.22 -18.23 -35.29
CA THR A 64 22.73 -19.13 -34.25
C THR A 64 21.88 -20.38 -34.13
N ASP A 65 22.53 -21.47 -33.74
CA ASP A 65 21.85 -22.73 -33.45
C ASP A 65 20.92 -22.58 -32.22
N LEU A 66 19.78 -23.28 -32.20
CA LEU A 66 18.69 -23.08 -31.22
C LEU A 66 19.18 -23.09 -29.75
N ARG A 67 20.11 -23.99 -29.43
CA ARG A 67 20.69 -24.11 -28.09
C ARG A 67 21.49 -22.87 -27.68
N SER A 68 22.17 -22.23 -28.63
CA SER A 68 22.98 -21.03 -28.38
C SER A 68 22.08 -19.82 -28.15
N THR A 69 21.01 -19.66 -28.95
CA THR A 69 20.00 -18.61 -28.80
C THR A 69 19.38 -18.65 -27.40
N GLN A 70 18.91 -19.82 -26.96
CA GLN A 70 18.29 -19.99 -25.64
C GLN A 70 19.21 -19.57 -24.48
N ILE A 71 20.50 -19.90 -24.55
CA ILE A 71 21.48 -19.52 -23.52
C ILE A 71 21.66 -17.99 -23.50
N ILE A 72 21.74 -17.35 -24.66
CA ILE A 72 21.91 -15.89 -24.76
C ILE A 72 20.65 -15.17 -24.24
N VAL A 73 19.46 -15.58 -24.68
CA VAL A 73 18.17 -15.03 -24.20
C VAL A 73 18.08 -15.15 -22.69
N PHE A 74 18.42 -16.32 -22.12
CA PHE A 74 18.43 -16.53 -20.68
C PHE A 74 19.33 -15.53 -19.95
N TYR A 75 20.58 -15.34 -20.39
CA TYR A 75 21.48 -14.38 -19.74
C TYR A 75 21.00 -12.93 -19.86
N ILE A 76 20.40 -12.55 -20.99
CA ILE A 76 19.78 -11.21 -21.15
C ILE A 76 18.61 -11.05 -20.18
N MET A 77 17.71 -12.03 -20.10
CA MET A 77 16.57 -11.97 -19.18
C MET A 77 17.00 -11.92 -17.72
N VAL A 78 18.02 -12.69 -17.32
CA VAL A 78 18.59 -12.62 -15.96
C VAL A 78 19.16 -11.24 -15.66
N ALA A 79 19.89 -10.62 -16.60
CA ALA A 79 20.43 -9.28 -16.43
C ALA A 79 19.32 -8.21 -16.32
N MET A 80 18.26 -8.33 -17.14
CA MET A 80 17.07 -7.48 -17.05
C MET A 80 16.36 -7.64 -15.71
N ALA A 81 16.11 -8.88 -15.27
CA ALA A 81 15.46 -9.19 -14.00
C ALA A 81 16.26 -8.64 -12.81
N ALA A 82 17.58 -8.81 -12.81
CA ALA A 82 18.46 -8.26 -11.77
C ALA A 82 18.40 -6.72 -11.72
N THR A 83 18.37 -6.08 -12.89
CA THR A 83 18.26 -4.61 -13.00
C THR A 83 16.93 -4.11 -12.45
N ILE A 84 15.81 -4.73 -12.86
CA ILE A 84 14.46 -4.40 -12.37
C ILE A 84 14.40 -4.61 -10.86
N ALA A 85 14.87 -5.75 -10.36
CA ALA A 85 14.89 -6.07 -8.94
C ALA A 85 15.67 -5.02 -8.13
N TYR A 86 16.81 -4.54 -8.65
CA TYR A 86 17.58 -3.47 -8.02
C TYR A 86 16.80 -2.15 -7.91
N PHE A 87 16.11 -1.74 -8.98
CA PHE A 87 15.29 -0.53 -8.96
C PHE A 87 14.09 -0.66 -8.02
N VAL A 88 13.40 -1.80 -8.04
CA VAL A 88 12.26 -2.09 -7.15
C VAL A 88 12.72 -2.07 -5.70
N TRP A 89 13.83 -2.74 -5.37
CA TRP A 89 14.41 -2.74 -4.03
C TRP A 89 14.75 -1.33 -3.55
N ARG A 90 15.38 -0.51 -4.40
CA ARG A 90 15.72 0.88 -4.07
C ARG A 90 14.46 1.72 -3.86
N GLY A 91 13.43 1.51 -4.68
CA GLY A 91 12.12 2.16 -4.55
C GLY A 91 11.44 1.80 -3.23
N LEU A 92 11.34 0.50 -2.93
CA LEU A 92 10.77 -0.04 -1.69
C LEU A 92 11.49 0.49 -0.46
N ARG A 93 12.82 0.48 -0.45
CA ARG A 93 13.60 1.03 0.66
C ARG A 93 13.29 2.51 0.90
N ASN A 94 13.22 3.31 -0.16
CA ASN A 94 12.91 4.74 -0.03
C ASN A 94 11.48 4.95 0.47
N LEU A 95 10.52 4.16 -0.01
CA LEU A 95 9.13 4.23 0.41
C LEU A 95 8.98 3.82 1.89
N TYR A 96 9.65 2.75 2.30
CA TYR A 96 9.70 2.28 3.69
C TYR A 96 10.27 3.34 4.62
N LEU A 97 11.40 3.97 4.26
CA LEU A 97 11.99 5.04 5.06
C LEU A 97 11.04 6.25 5.17
N LYS A 98 10.41 6.65 4.07
CA LYS A 98 9.43 7.75 4.06
C LYS A 98 8.23 7.45 4.93
N LEU A 99 7.65 6.25 4.81
CA LEU A 99 6.51 5.82 5.62
C LEU A 99 6.88 5.75 7.11
N THR A 100 8.02 5.16 7.44
CA THR A 100 8.48 5.06 8.83
C THR A 100 8.69 6.44 9.45
N CYS A 101 9.33 7.36 8.72
CA CYS A 101 9.51 8.74 9.18
C CYS A 101 8.17 9.47 9.30
N ALA A 102 7.26 9.31 8.34
CA ALA A 102 5.94 9.94 8.37
C ALA A 102 5.11 9.44 9.55
N ILE A 103 5.05 8.12 9.77
CA ILE A 103 4.33 7.48 10.89
C ILE A 103 4.93 7.95 12.22
N LYS A 104 6.26 7.98 12.34
CA LYS A 104 6.92 8.43 13.57
C LYS A 104 6.61 9.90 13.87
N ASN A 105 6.64 10.76 12.85
CA ASN A 105 6.31 12.17 13.01
C ASN A 105 4.84 12.37 13.39
N THR A 106 3.90 11.73 12.68
CA THR A 106 2.46 11.84 13.01
C THR A 106 2.15 11.28 14.39
N TRP A 107 2.84 10.22 14.82
CA TRP A 107 2.72 9.69 16.17
C TRP A 107 3.21 10.67 17.24
N LEU A 108 4.39 11.27 17.04
CA LEU A 108 4.95 12.26 17.96
C LEU A 108 4.07 13.51 18.04
N ASP A 109 3.61 14.01 16.90
CA ASP A 109 2.70 15.15 16.82
C ASP A 109 1.36 14.84 17.50
N GLY A 110 0.81 13.64 17.27
CA GLY A 110 -0.40 13.15 17.93
C GLY A 110 -0.24 13.10 19.45
N LYS A 111 0.87 12.53 19.93
CA LYS A 111 1.17 12.44 21.37
C LYS A 111 1.31 13.83 22.00
N ASN A 112 2.00 14.76 21.34
CA ASN A 112 2.17 16.12 21.84
C ASN A 112 0.84 16.86 21.90
N ARG A 113 0.01 16.77 20.85
CA ARG A 113 -1.34 17.37 20.83
C ARG A 113 -2.25 16.80 21.91
N LEU A 114 -2.21 15.49 22.15
CA LEU A 114 -2.95 14.84 23.23
C LEU A 114 -2.46 15.30 24.62
N GLY A 115 -1.15 15.44 24.80
CA GLY A 115 -0.56 15.95 26.04
C GLY A 115 -0.94 17.40 26.33
N GLU A 116 -0.86 18.28 25.33
CA GLU A 116 -1.31 19.66 25.44
C GLU A 116 -2.81 19.76 25.70
N PHE A 117 -3.64 19.00 24.97
CA PHE A 117 -5.08 18.94 25.18
C PHE A 117 -5.42 18.49 26.61
N TRP A 118 -4.73 17.47 27.12
CA TRP A 118 -4.94 16.95 28.48
C TRP A 118 -4.52 17.96 29.57
N ASN A 119 -3.47 18.75 29.32
CA ASN A 119 -2.99 19.77 30.25
C ASN A 119 -3.85 21.04 30.24
N HIS A 120 -4.41 21.43 29.08
CA HIS A 120 -5.31 22.58 28.97
C HIS A 120 -6.75 22.29 29.43
N GLN A 121 -7.09 21.02 29.63
CA GLN A 121 -8.43 20.59 30.00
C GLN A 121 -8.70 20.74 31.51
N SER A 122 -9.77 21.46 31.85
CA SER A 122 -10.27 21.56 33.22
C SER A 122 -10.79 20.21 33.74
N LEU A 123 -10.78 20.02 35.07
CA LEU A 123 -11.22 18.76 35.71
C LEU A 123 -12.64 18.33 35.25
N PHE A 124 -13.55 19.29 35.03
CA PHE A 124 -14.90 19.03 34.55
C PHE A 124 -14.94 18.47 33.12
N GLY A 125 -14.06 18.92 32.23
CA GLY A 125 -14.03 18.39 30.88
C GLY A 125 -13.46 16.95 30.81
N LYS A 126 -12.54 16.59 31.72
CA LYS A 126 -12.00 15.22 31.83
C LYS A 126 -13.08 14.23 32.24
N VAL A 127 -13.93 14.61 33.20
CA VAL A 127 -15.10 13.81 33.62
C VAL A 127 -16.09 13.66 32.47
N LYS A 128 -16.32 14.73 31.71
CA LYS A 128 -17.23 14.69 30.54
C LYS A 128 -16.72 13.78 29.43
N LEU A 129 -15.41 13.72 29.20
CA LEU A 129 -14.81 12.77 28.25
C LEU A 129 -14.97 11.31 28.71
N PHE A 130 -14.78 11.04 29.99
CA PHE A 130 -15.00 9.71 30.55
C PHE A 130 -16.46 9.26 30.45
N SER A 131 -17.42 10.16 30.66
CA SER A 131 -18.84 9.81 30.50
C SER A 131 -19.19 9.54 29.04
N LEU A 132 -18.66 10.33 28.10
CA LEU A 132 -18.88 10.13 26.67
C LEU A 132 -18.26 8.80 26.18
N ALA A 133 -17.06 8.47 26.65
CA ALA A 133 -16.38 7.23 26.31
C ALA A 133 -17.16 6.01 26.82
N ASN A 134 -17.63 6.03 28.07
CA ASN A 134 -18.47 4.96 28.62
C ASN A 134 -19.78 4.79 27.87
N LEU A 135 -20.42 5.89 27.46
CA LEU A 135 -21.65 5.87 26.67
C LEU A 135 -21.42 5.23 25.29
N GLY A 136 -20.34 5.60 24.61
CA GLY A 136 -19.97 5.00 23.32
C GLY A 136 -19.66 3.51 23.42
N LEU A 137 -18.91 3.11 24.46
CA LEU A 137 -18.54 1.72 24.71
C LEU A 137 -19.77 0.85 25.01
N SER A 138 -20.72 1.39 25.80
CA SER A 138 -21.99 0.73 26.10
C SER A 138 -22.85 0.55 24.85
N CYS A 139 -22.85 1.52 23.94
CA CYS A 139 -23.60 1.45 22.69
C CYS A 139 -23.03 0.39 21.72
N LEU A 140 -21.69 0.29 21.63
CA LEU A 140 -21.03 -0.75 20.84
C LEU A 140 -21.29 -2.15 21.41
N PHE A 141 -21.30 -2.29 22.75
CA PHE A 141 -21.59 -3.57 23.40
C PHE A 141 -23.04 -4.03 23.14
N LEU A 142 -23.99 -3.10 23.11
CA LEU A 142 -25.39 -3.36 22.77
C LEU A 142 -25.62 -3.67 21.29
N LEU A 143 -24.74 -3.23 20.39
CA LEU A 143 -24.82 -3.55 18.96
C LEU A 143 -24.13 -4.87 18.61
N ALA A 144 -23.23 -5.35 19.46
CA ALA A 144 -22.50 -6.59 19.26
C ALA A 144 -23.22 -7.84 19.82
N PHE A 145 -24.33 -7.66 20.55
CA PHE A 145 -25.13 -8.71 21.18
C PHE A 145 -26.58 -8.63 20.72
#